data_AF-A0A5A9NZG1-F1
#
_entry.id   AF-A0A5A9NZG1-F1
#
_cell.length_a   1.000
_cell.length_b   1.000
_cell.length_c   1.000
_cell.angle_alpha   90.00
_cell.angle_beta   90.00
_cell.angle_gamma   90.00
#
_symmetry.space_group_name_H-M   'P 1'
#
loop_
_entity.id
_entity.type
_entity.pdbx_description
1 polymer ?
#
loop_
_entity_poly.entity_id
_entity_poly.type
_entity_poly.pdbx_seq_one_letter_code
_entity_poly.pdbx_strand_id
1 'polypeptide(L)'
;MRVLNLGPDPSLAYRPDCLQKDKEEFRNFESGELFDRVFNTYKLMHTHQTLDFVKKKHLEWANCTHFSMTMMDSINSLDALVDESDPDVDFPNSFHAFQTAEGIRKEHPDKDWFQLVGLIHDVGKIMALYGEPQWAVVGDTFPVGCKFQNSVVFRNSTFEDNPDEKNLALKYNFRMLYSQRSLCIA
;
A
#
# COMPACT_ATOMS: atom_id res chain seq x y z
N MET A 1 -17.02 -2.36 36.77
CA MET A 1 -16.79 -2.47 35.32
C MET A 1 -16.26 -3.87 35.05
N ARG A 2 -16.95 -4.67 34.23
CA ARG A 2 -16.41 -5.96 33.79
C ARG A 2 -15.37 -5.66 32.72
N VAL A 3 -14.12 -5.94 33.03
CA VAL A 3 -13.05 -5.98 32.02
C VAL A 3 -13.44 -7.10 31.07
N LEU A 4 -13.85 -6.73 29.85
CA LEU A 4 -14.00 -7.70 28.77
C LEU A 4 -12.63 -8.35 28.59
N ASN A 5 -12.59 -9.68 28.53
CA ASN A 5 -11.40 -10.43 28.15
C ASN A 5 -10.98 -9.98 26.74
N LEU A 6 -10.18 -8.91 26.66
CA LEU A 6 -9.33 -8.65 25.53
C LEU A 6 -8.41 -9.87 25.45
N GLY A 7 -8.31 -10.47 24.26
CA GLY A 7 -7.44 -11.61 24.00
C GLY A 7 -5.97 -11.31 24.33
N PRO A 8 -5.03 -12.19 23.96
CA PRO A 8 -3.61 -11.87 24.13
C PRO A 8 -3.31 -10.49 23.52
N ASP A 9 -2.50 -9.71 24.22
CA ASP A 9 -2.03 -8.40 23.74
C ASP A 9 -1.53 -8.56 22.29
N PRO A 10 -2.16 -7.90 21.30
CA PRO A 10 -1.79 -8.03 19.90
C PRO A 10 -0.29 -7.74 19.67
N SER A 11 0.31 -6.90 20.51
CA SER A 11 1.74 -6.60 20.45
C SER A 11 2.63 -7.82 20.74
N LEU A 12 2.12 -8.84 21.44
CA LEU A 12 2.83 -10.09 21.69
C LEU A 12 2.72 -11.06 20.51
N ALA A 13 1.60 -11.02 19.76
CA ALA A 13 1.42 -11.86 18.58
C ALA A 13 2.19 -11.32 17.36
N TYR A 14 2.29 -9.99 17.26
CA TYR A 14 2.90 -9.30 16.11
C TYR A 14 4.20 -8.57 16.47
N ARG A 15 4.86 -8.93 17.58
CA ARG A 15 6.16 -8.31 17.90
C ARG A 15 7.18 -8.74 16.84
N PRO A 16 7.97 -7.81 16.26
CA PRO A 16 9.04 -8.15 15.33
C PRO A 16 10.04 -9.15 15.94
N ASP A 17 10.27 -9.06 17.25
CA ASP A 17 11.18 -9.94 18.00
C ASP A 17 10.68 -11.40 18.09
N CYS A 18 9.39 -11.65 17.83
CA CYS A 18 8.73 -12.95 17.96
C CYS A 18 8.60 -13.70 16.62
N LEU A 19 8.72 -12.99 15.50
CA LEU A 19 8.62 -13.52 14.13
C LEU A 19 10.02 -13.50 13.51
N GLN A 20 10.86 -14.48 13.84
CA GLN A 20 12.12 -14.70 13.13
C GLN A 20 11.81 -15.35 11.77
N LYS A 21 11.36 -14.55 10.81
CA LYS A 21 11.45 -14.90 9.40
C LYS A 21 12.84 -14.57 8.89
N ASP A 22 13.42 -15.46 8.10
CA ASP A 22 14.67 -15.14 7.41
C ASP A 22 14.41 -14.03 6.38
N LYS A 23 15.42 -13.19 6.12
CA LYS A 23 15.29 -12.04 5.19
C LYS A 23 14.81 -12.45 3.79
N GLU A 24 15.08 -13.70 3.42
CA GLU A 24 14.73 -14.32 2.13
C GLU A 24 13.25 -14.73 2.05
N GLU A 25 12.55 -14.84 3.18
CA GLU A 25 11.14 -15.22 3.24
C GLU A 25 10.18 -14.03 3.12
N PHE A 26 10.68 -12.80 3.30
CA PHE A 26 9.89 -11.58 3.13
C PHE A 26 9.63 -11.30 1.65
N ARG A 27 8.43 -10.76 1.37
CA ARG A 27 7.97 -10.39 0.02
C ARG A 27 8.03 -11.56 -0.97
N ASN A 28 7.63 -12.74 -0.53
CA ASN A 28 7.51 -13.92 -1.39
C ASN A 28 6.27 -13.81 -2.29
N PHE A 29 6.49 -13.67 -3.60
CA PHE A 29 5.46 -13.62 -4.64
C PHE A 29 5.43 -14.90 -5.49
N GLU A 30 5.90 -16.03 -4.98
CA GLU A 30 5.86 -17.33 -5.69
C GLU A 30 4.96 -18.34 -4.99
N SER A 31 4.85 -18.27 -3.66
CA SER A 31 4.02 -19.18 -2.85
C SER A 31 3.66 -18.53 -1.51
N GLY A 32 2.65 -19.09 -0.83
CA GLY A 32 2.21 -18.62 0.49
C GLY A 32 0.69 -18.68 0.64
N GLU A 33 0.20 -18.65 1.88
CA GLU A 33 -1.24 -18.70 2.17
C GLU A 33 -1.99 -17.48 1.61
N LEU A 34 -1.30 -16.34 1.51
CA LEU A 34 -1.84 -15.06 1.07
C LEU A 34 -1.65 -14.82 -0.43
N PHE A 35 -1.01 -15.76 -1.15
CA PHE A 35 -0.60 -15.59 -2.53
C PHE A 35 -1.78 -15.25 -3.46
N ASP A 36 -2.89 -16.00 -3.38
CA ASP A 36 -4.03 -15.81 -4.29
C ASP A 36 -4.66 -14.43 -4.14
N ARG A 37 -4.80 -13.95 -2.89
CA ARG A 37 -5.26 -12.60 -2.56
C ARG A 37 -4.36 -11.56 -3.22
N VAL A 38 -3.06 -11.65 -2.94
CA VAL A 38 -2.04 -10.71 -3.43
C VAL A 38 -1.99 -10.70 -4.96
N PHE A 39 -1.96 -11.87 -5.59
CA PHE A 39 -1.95 -12.02 -7.04
C PHE A 39 -3.19 -11.38 -7.69
N ASN A 40 -4.38 -11.58 -7.11
CA ASN A 40 -5.61 -10.98 -7.62
C ASN A 40 -5.61 -9.45 -7.50
N THR A 41 -5.12 -8.91 -6.39
CA THR A 41 -4.96 -7.46 -6.18
C THR A 41 -4.06 -6.85 -7.25
N TYR A 42 -2.88 -7.43 -7.47
CA TYR A 42 -1.95 -6.97 -8.51
C TYR A 42 -2.51 -7.19 -9.92
N LYS A 43 -3.22 -8.29 -10.20
CA LYS A 43 -3.83 -8.52 -11.51
C LYS A 43 -4.86 -7.43 -11.84
N LEU A 44 -5.73 -7.08 -10.90
CA LEU A 44 -6.70 -6.00 -11.08
C LEU A 44 -6.00 -4.65 -11.22
N MET A 45 -4.98 -4.38 -10.40
CA MET A 45 -4.16 -3.18 -10.48
C MET A 45 -3.55 -3.02 -11.87
N HIS A 46 -2.82 -4.04 -12.32
CA HIS A 46 -2.12 -4.02 -13.61
C HIS A 46 -3.08 -3.97 -14.79
N THR A 47 -4.32 -4.45 -14.64
CA THR A 47 -5.35 -4.35 -15.68
C THR A 47 -5.94 -2.94 -15.78
N HIS A 48 -6.16 -2.27 -14.65
CA HIS A 48 -6.98 -1.06 -14.60
C HIS A 48 -6.20 0.25 -14.36
N GLN A 49 -4.99 0.19 -13.81
CA GLN A 49 -4.10 1.34 -13.67
C GLN A 49 -3.60 1.78 -15.05
N THR A 50 -4.29 2.78 -15.60
CA THR A 50 -4.00 3.42 -16.89
C THR A 50 -3.69 4.89 -16.66
N LEU A 51 -3.06 5.53 -17.65
CA LEU A 51 -2.79 6.97 -17.62
C LEU A 51 -4.07 7.79 -17.37
N ASP A 52 -5.17 7.39 -18.00
CA ASP A 52 -6.44 8.08 -17.86
C ASP A 52 -7.10 7.83 -16.51
N PHE A 53 -7.00 6.62 -15.97
CA PHE A 53 -7.45 6.30 -14.62
C PHE A 53 -6.72 7.15 -13.58
N VAL A 54 -5.39 7.17 -13.62
CA VAL A 54 -4.56 7.93 -12.67
C VAL A 54 -4.84 9.43 -12.74
N LYS A 55 -5.02 10.00 -13.95
CA LYS A 55 -5.43 11.41 -14.10
C LYS A 55 -6.77 11.69 -13.45
N LYS A 56 -7.76 10.81 -13.63
CA LYS A 56 -9.08 10.97 -13.00
C LYS A 56 -8.98 10.91 -11.48
N LYS A 57 -8.25 9.94 -10.94
CA LYS A 57 -8.05 9.80 -9.48
C LYS A 57 -7.31 10.99 -8.88
N HIS A 58 -6.32 11.55 -9.57
CA HIS A 58 -5.70 12.80 -9.13
C HIS A 58 -6.72 13.95 -9.05
N LEU A 59 -7.57 14.11 -10.06
CA LEU A 59 -8.58 15.18 -10.04
C LEU A 59 -9.63 14.97 -8.95
N GLU A 60 -10.00 13.71 -8.70
CA GLU A 60 -10.92 13.31 -7.64
C GLU A 60 -10.33 13.65 -6.26
N TRP A 61 -9.14 13.14 -5.94
CA TRP A 61 -8.58 13.16 -4.58
C TRP A 61 -7.77 14.41 -4.23
N ALA A 62 -7.23 15.16 -5.20
CA ALA A 62 -6.28 16.26 -4.94
C ALA A 62 -6.87 17.44 -4.13
N ASN A 63 -8.19 17.59 -4.07
CA ASN A 63 -8.82 18.67 -3.30
C ASN A 63 -8.93 18.38 -1.80
N CYS A 64 -8.66 17.14 -1.36
CA CYS A 64 -8.71 16.75 0.05
C CYS A 64 -10.05 17.07 0.76
N THR A 65 -11.17 17.01 0.04
CA THR A 65 -12.51 17.37 0.56
C THR A 65 -13.35 16.18 1.02
N HIS A 66 -12.81 14.97 0.99
CA HIS A 66 -13.57 13.72 1.19
C HIS A 66 -13.95 13.50 2.66
N PHE A 67 -13.08 13.91 3.58
CA PHE A 67 -13.27 13.77 5.01
C PHE A 67 -12.35 14.74 5.77
N SER A 68 -12.64 14.96 7.05
CA SER A 68 -11.83 15.75 7.97
C SER A 68 -11.67 15.00 9.28
N MET A 69 -10.44 14.71 9.68
CA MET A 69 -10.11 13.91 10.85
C MET A 69 -8.74 14.30 11.40
N THR A 70 -8.49 14.01 12.67
CA THR A 70 -7.14 14.13 13.23
C THR A 70 -6.27 12.97 12.72
N MET A 71 -4.94 13.15 12.74
CA MET A 71 -4.03 12.08 12.30
C MET A 71 -4.23 10.77 13.08
N MET A 72 -4.48 10.87 14.39
CA MET A 72 -4.72 9.68 15.22
C MET A 72 -6.06 9.01 14.87
N ASP A 73 -7.11 9.79 14.56
CA ASP A 73 -8.37 9.21 14.09
C ASP A 73 -8.20 8.49 12.76
N SER A 74 -7.36 9.03 11.86
CA SER A 74 -7.02 8.37 10.60
C SER A 74 -6.26 7.05 10.83
N ILE A 75 -5.27 7.04 11.73
CA ILE A 75 -4.53 5.82 12.10
C ILE A 75 -5.47 4.77 12.72
N ASN A 76 -6.33 5.18 13.66
CA ASN A 76 -7.31 4.27 14.29
C ASN A 76 -8.32 3.73 13.28
N SER A 77 -8.68 4.51 12.25
CA SER A 77 -9.58 4.02 11.19
C SER A 77 -8.96 2.84 10.43
N LEU A 78 -7.62 2.76 10.34
CA LEU A 78 -6.92 1.63 9.73
C LEU A 78 -7.00 0.33 10.56
N ASP A 79 -7.60 0.35 11.76
CA ASP A 79 -7.99 -0.87 12.49
C ASP A 79 -8.97 -1.75 11.68
N ALA A 80 -9.72 -1.12 10.76
CA ALA A 80 -10.69 -1.79 9.89
C ALA A 80 -10.11 -2.23 8.52
N LEU A 81 -8.80 -2.07 8.28
CA LEU A 81 -8.17 -2.36 7.01
C LEU A 81 -7.05 -3.40 7.13
N VAL A 82 -7.13 -4.46 6.33
CA VAL A 82 -6.02 -5.38 6.07
C VAL A 82 -5.58 -5.19 4.62
N ASP A 83 -4.27 -5.04 4.40
CA ASP A 83 -3.68 -4.82 3.07
C ASP A 83 -3.72 -6.12 2.24
N GLU A 84 -4.50 -6.12 1.16
CA GLU A 84 -4.64 -7.28 0.26
C GLU A 84 -3.47 -7.46 -0.70
N SER A 85 -2.51 -6.54 -0.74
CA SER A 85 -1.30 -6.62 -1.57
C SER A 85 -0.06 -7.10 -0.81
N ASP A 86 -0.12 -7.10 0.52
CA ASP A 86 0.99 -7.52 1.38
C ASP A 86 0.98 -9.06 1.56
N PRO A 87 2.07 -9.76 1.14
CA PRO A 87 2.21 -11.20 1.34
C PRO A 87 2.66 -11.59 2.76
N ASP A 88 3.07 -10.62 3.59
CA ASP A 88 3.65 -10.85 4.92
C ASP A 88 2.70 -10.49 6.07
N VAL A 89 1.64 -9.72 5.81
CA VAL A 89 0.74 -9.16 6.82
C VAL A 89 -0.71 -9.63 6.59
N ASP A 90 -1.36 -10.06 7.69
CA ASP A 90 -2.79 -10.39 7.71
C ASP A 90 -3.48 -9.85 8.98
N PHE A 91 -3.05 -8.67 9.41
CA PHE A 91 -3.58 -7.98 10.58
C PHE A 91 -3.83 -6.50 10.25
N PRO A 92 -4.57 -5.76 11.09
CA PRO A 92 -4.92 -4.38 10.78
C PRO A 92 -3.72 -3.47 10.53
N ASN A 93 -3.81 -2.62 9.50
CA ASN A 93 -2.69 -1.78 9.04
C ASN A 93 -2.28 -0.71 10.07
N SER A 94 -3.14 -0.40 11.05
CA SER A 94 -2.79 0.46 12.19
C SER A 94 -1.63 -0.12 13.01
N PHE A 95 -1.57 -1.44 13.20
CA PHE A 95 -0.45 -2.08 13.90
C PHE A 95 0.86 -1.93 13.13
N HIS A 96 0.80 -2.05 11.79
CA HIS A 96 1.95 -1.84 10.92
C HIS A 96 2.53 -0.42 11.09
N ALA A 97 1.66 0.61 11.14
CA ALA A 97 2.09 1.98 11.38
C ALA A 97 2.90 2.14 12.68
N PHE A 98 2.44 1.55 13.79
CA PHE A 98 3.17 1.57 15.06
C PHE A 98 4.45 0.74 15.04
N GLN A 99 4.45 -0.43 14.39
CA GLN A 99 5.66 -1.26 14.24
C GLN A 99 6.75 -0.50 13.49
N THR A 100 6.41 0.14 12.37
CA THR A 100 7.34 0.94 11.56
C THR A 100 7.87 2.13 12.36
N ALA A 101 6.99 2.88 13.05
CA ALA A 101 7.40 4.00 13.89
C ALA A 101 8.34 3.58 15.05
N GLU A 102 8.03 2.49 15.75
CA GLU A 102 8.85 1.98 16.85
C GLU A 102 10.17 1.39 16.38
N GLY A 103 10.19 0.72 15.21
CA GLY A 103 11.43 0.27 14.57
C GLY A 103 12.36 1.43 14.26
N ILE A 104 11.84 2.49 13.64
CA ILE A 104 12.60 3.72 13.37
C ILE A 104 13.05 4.38 14.67
N ARG A 105 12.20 4.43 15.71
CA ARG A 105 12.57 5.03 17.00
C ARG A 105 13.74 4.29 17.67
N LYS A 106 13.79 2.95 17.57
CA LYS A 106 14.88 2.14 18.12
C LYS A 106 16.22 2.42 17.42
N GLU A 107 16.22 2.48 16.09
CA GLU A 107 17.45 2.68 15.28
C GLU A 107 17.85 4.16 15.15
N HIS A 108 16.88 5.08 15.23
CA HIS A 108 17.05 6.52 15.07
C HIS A 108 16.36 7.30 16.20
N PRO A 109 16.81 7.13 17.46
CA PRO A 109 16.21 7.80 18.61
C PRO A 109 16.38 9.33 18.56
N ASP A 110 17.34 9.82 17.79
CA ASP A 110 17.66 11.24 17.58
C ASP A 110 16.77 11.94 16.55
N LYS A 111 15.93 11.20 15.80
CA LYS A 111 15.14 11.72 14.67
C LYS A 111 13.64 11.51 14.90
N ASP A 112 13.05 12.32 15.77
CA ASP A 112 11.62 12.33 16.06
C ASP A 112 10.73 12.44 14.80
N TRP A 113 11.10 13.31 13.86
CA TRP A 113 10.38 13.46 12.60
C TRP A 113 10.35 12.16 11.78
N PHE A 114 11.41 11.34 11.86
CA PHE A 114 11.47 10.10 11.09
C PHE A 114 10.58 9.01 11.70
N GLN A 115 10.45 9.02 13.04
CA GLN A 115 9.51 8.18 13.75
C GLN A 115 8.07 8.52 13.34
N LEU A 116 7.77 9.82 13.22
CA LEU A 116 6.48 10.29 12.71
C LEU A 116 6.25 9.87 11.26
N VAL A 117 7.26 9.95 10.38
CA VAL A 117 7.15 9.42 9.00
C VAL A 117 6.75 7.95 9.02
N GLY A 118 7.36 7.13 9.86
CA GLY A 118 6.97 5.72 10.03
C GLY A 118 5.51 5.55 10.46
N LEU A 119 4.99 6.44 11.30
CA LEU A 119 3.60 6.37 11.77
C LEU A 119 2.59 6.77 10.69
N ILE A 120 2.93 7.74 9.82
CA ILE A 120 1.96 8.34 8.88
C ILE A 120 2.09 7.85 7.44
N HIS A 121 3.10 7.03 7.12
CA HIS A 121 3.45 6.70 5.74
C HIS A 121 2.30 6.04 4.95
N ASP A 122 1.49 5.23 5.62
CA ASP A 122 0.41 4.42 5.03
C ASP A 122 -1.00 5.01 5.30
N VAL A 123 -1.09 6.26 5.78
CA VAL A 123 -2.39 6.85 6.13
C VAL A 123 -3.27 7.08 4.91
N GLY A 124 -2.70 7.17 3.70
CA GLY A 124 -3.47 7.27 2.47
C GLY A 124 -4.32 6.02 2.17
N LYS A 125 -3.99 4.87 2.75
CA LYS A 125 -4.80 3.64 2.67
C LYS A 125 -6.24 3.80 3.15
N ILE A 126 -6.53 4.86 3.91
CA ILE A 126 -7.89 5.25 4.27
C ILE A 126 -8.83 5.36 3.06
N MET A 127 -8.33 5.67 1.86
CA MET A 127 -9.12 5.67 0.62
C MET A 127 -9.91 4.38 0.41
N ALA A 128 -9.38 3.22 0.83
CA ALA A 128 -10.07 1.94 0.74
C ALA A 128 -11.33 1.88 1.63
N LEU A 129 -11.30 2.56 2.79
CA LEU A 129 -12.46 2.67 3.68
C LEU A 129 -13.54 3.62 3.13
N TYR A 130 -13.19 4.45 2.15
CA TYR A 130 -14.08 5.40 1.47
C TYR A 130 -14.50 4.92 0.08
N GLY A 131 -14.43 3.61 -0.17
CA GLY A 131 -15.03 2.96 -1.33
C GLY A 131 -14.11 2.78 -2.54
N GLU A 132 -12.83 3.18 -2.43
CA GLU A 132 -11.84 2.78 -3.43
C GLU A 132 -11.54 1.28 -3.32
N PRO A 133 -11.43 0.55 -4.45
CA PRO A 133 -10.97 -0.82 -4.39
C PRO A 133 -9.49 -0.85 -3.97
N GLN A 134 -9.07 -1.87 -3.23
CA GLN A 134 -7.70 -1.97 -2.70
C GLN A 134 -6.63 -1.89 -3.80
N TRP A 135 -6.85 -2.46 -4.99
CA TRP A 135 -5.91 -2.36 -6.11
C TRP A 135 -5.63 -0.92 -6.59
N ALA A 136 -6.52 0.02 -6.26
CA ALA A 136 -6.36 1.44 -6.56
C ALA A 136 -5.74 2.23 -5.40
N VAL A 137 -5.38 1.57 -4.29
CA VAL A 137 -4.95 2.19 -3.03
C VAL A 137 -3.62 1.63 -2.52
N VAL A 138 -3.46 0.31 -2.48
CA VAL A 138 -2.31 -0.39 -1.88
C VAL A 138 -1.41 -1.02 -2.94
N GLY A 139 -0.23 -1.50 -2.54
CA GLY A 139 0.67 -2.31 -3.36
C GLY A 139 1.81 -1.55 -4.03
N ASP A 140 2.71 -2.30 -4.67
CA ASP A 140 3.86 -1.74 -5.37
C ASP A 140 3.42 -0.84 -6.53
N THR A 141 3.98 0.36 -6.59
CA THR A 141 3.66 1.33 -7.63
C THR A 141 4.54 1.16 -8.86
N PHE A 142 4.00 1.52 -10.02
CA PHE A 142 4.73 1.54 -11.28
C PHE A 142 4.32 2.76 -12.12
N PRO A 143 5.22 3.29 -12.99
CA PRO A 143 4.87 4.42 -13.83
C PRO A 143 3.86 4.04 -14.91
N VAL A 144 2.77 4.82 -15.04
CA VAL A 144 1.81 4.76 -16.16
C VAL A 144 2.20 5.70 -17.30
N GLY A 145 1.66 5.45 -18.50
CA GLY A 145 1.98 6.28 -19.68
C GLY A 145 3.35 6.00 -20.29
N CYS A 146 3.98 4.88 -19.94
CA CYS A 146 5.22 4.38 -20.54
C CYS A 146 5.22 2.85 -20.63
N LYS A 147 6.28 2.29 -21.21
CA LYS A 147 6.50 0.83 -21.20
C LYS A 147 6.76 0.32 -19.77
N PHE A 148 5.99 -0.66 -19.33
CA PHE A 148 6.18 -1.31 -18.02
C PHE A 148 7.45 -2.18 -18.00
N GLN A 149 8.28 -2.00 -16.97
CA GLN A 149 9.56 -2.69 -16.80
C GLN A 149 9.40 -4.12 -16.27
N ASN A 150 10.43 -4.95 -16.47
CA ASN A 150 10.43 -6.38 -16.09
C ASN A 150 10.46 -6.63 -14.58
N SER A 151 10.87 -5.64 -13.78
CA SER A 151 10.94 -5.74 -12.31
C SER A 151 9.59 -5.49 -11.62
N VAL A 152 8.54 -5.10 -12.36
CA VAL A 152 7.21 -4.97 -11.78
C VAL A 152 6.73 -6.35 -11.33
N VAL A 153 6.17 -6.43 -10.13
CA VAL A 153 5.64 -7.68 -9.58
C VAL A 153 4.64 -8.29 -10.56
N PHE A 154 4.71 -9.61 -10.80
CA PHE A 154 3.87 -10.33 -11.77
C PHE A 154 3.84 -9.74 -13.19
N ARG A 155 4.85 -8.99 -13.62
CA ARG A 155 4.90 -8.30 -14.93
C ARG A 155 4.52 -9.19 -16.12
N ASN A 156 4.89 -10.46 -16.08
CA ASN A 156 4.72 -11.38 -17.21
C ASN A 156 3.30 -11.98 -17.31
N SER A 157 2.45 -11.84 -16.30
CA SER A 157 1.16 -12.56 -16.21
C SER A 157 -0.06 -11.68 -15.97
N THR A 158 0.11 -10.37 -15.76
CA THR A 158 -0.98 -9.50 -15.24
C THR A 158 -1.28 -8.25 -16.08
N PHE A 159 -0.47 -7.94 -17.10
CA PHE A 159 -0.64 -6.74 -17.94
C PHE A 159 -1.34 -6.98 -19.29
N GLU A 160 -1.69 -8.23 -19.62
CA GLU A 160 -2.24 -8.60 -20.94
C GLU A 160 -3.55 -7.85 -21.27
N ASP A 161 -4.37 -7.61 -20.24
CA ASP A 161 -5.67 -6.94 -20.37
C ASP A 161 -5.59 -5.41 -20.21
N ASN A 162 -4.42 -4.86 -19.90
CA ASN A 162 -4.26 -3.41 -19.79
C ASN A 162 -4.31 -2.75 -21.19
N PRO A 163 -5.20 -1.77 -21.43
CA PRO A 163 -5.28 -1.09 -22.71
C PRO A 163 -4.03 -0.25 -23.04
N ASP A 164 -3.34 0.30 -22.03
CA ASP A 164 -2.10 1.08 -22.22
C ASP A 164 -0.92 0.20 -22.63
N GLU A 165 -0.90 -1.08 -22.24
CA GLU A 165 0.09 -2.05 -22.73
C GLU A 165 -0.08 -2.29 -24.25
N LYS A 166 -1.26 -2.07 -24.83
CA LYS A 166 -1.48 -2.19 -26.28
C LYS A 166 -1.24 -0.88 -27.02
N ASN A 167 -1.00 0.23 -26.31
CA ASN A 167 -0.84 1.56 -26.88
C ASN A 167 0.62 1.87 -27.27
N LEU A 168 0.94 1.77 -28.57
CA LEU A 168 2.28 2.03 -29.08
C LEU A 168 2.76 3.46 -28.83
N ALA A 169 1.87 4.46 -28.81
CA ALA A 169 2.26 5.84 -28.56
C ALA A 169 2.82 6.03 -27.14
N LEU A 170 2.21 5.40 -26.14
CA LEU A 170 2.72 5.42 -24.76
C LEU A 170 4.03 4.63 -24.62
N LYS A 171 4.19 3.56 -25.40
CA LYS A 171 5.42 2.74 -25.38
C LYS A 171 6.64 3.45 -25.96
N TYR A 172 6.46 4.27 -27.00
CA TYR A 172 7.57 4.85 -27.76
C TYR A 172 7.72 6.37 -27.62
N ASN A 173 6.66 7.08 -27.25
CA ASN A 173 6.71 8.53 -27.01
C ASN A 173 6.57 8.78 -25.51
N PHE A 174 7.68 8.60 -24.80
CA PHE A 174 7.74 8.86 -23.37
C PHE A 174 7.44 10.34 -23.09
N ARG A 175 6.26 10.62 -22.52
CA ARG A 175 5.91 11.94 -22.02
C ARG A 175 5.79 11.82 -20.51
N MET A 176 6.90 12.03 -19.82
CA MET A 176 6.93 12.04 -18.36
C MET A 176 5.93 13.09 -17.86
N LEU A 177 4.83 12.65 -17.24
CA LEU A 177 3.99 13.54 -16.47
C LEU A 177 4.75 13.85 -15.18
N TYR A 178 5.66 14.83 -15.24
CA TYR A 178 6.11 15.52 -14.04
C TYR A 178 4.94 16.35 -13.49
N SER A 179 4.00 15.69 -12.82
CA SER A 179 3.21 16.37 -11.80
C SER A 179 4.06 16.33 -10.53
N GLN A 180 4.67 17.46 -10.16
CA GLN A 180 5.36 17.66 -8.88
C GLN A 180 4.42 17.65 -7.66
N ARG A 181 3.32 16.89 -7.74
CA ARG A 181 2.50 16.49 -6.62
C ARG A 181 2.34 14.99 -6.75
N SER A 182 3.38 14.27 -6.35
CA SER A 182 3.24 12.87 -5.98
C SER A 182 2.27 12.83 -4.80
N LEU A 183 0.97 12.81 -5.09
CA LEU A 183 0.14 11.85 -4.39
C LEU A 183 0.69 10.51 -4.86
N CYS A 184 1.73 10.02 -4.16
CA CYS A 184 1.78 8.59 -3.94
C CYS A 184 0.44 8.30 -3.29
N ILE A 185 -0.47 7.72 -4.06
CA ILE A 185 -1.56 6.96 -3.49
C ILE A 185 -0.82 5.77 -2.84
N ALA A 186 -0.44 5.98 -1.58
CA ALA A 186 0.15 5.05 -0.64
C ALA A 186 -0.61 5.30 0.66
#